data_AF-A0A7W4UPV1-F1
#
_entry.id   AF-A0A7W4UPV1-F1
#
_cell.length_a   1.000
_cell.length_b   1.000
_cell.length_c   1.000
_cell.angle_alpha   90.00
_cell.angle_beta   90.00
_cell.angle_gamma   90.00
#
_symmetry.space_group_name_H-M   'P 1'
#
loop_
_entity.id
_entity.type
_entity.pdbx_description
1 polymer ?
#
loop_
_entity_poly.entity_id
_entity_poly.type
_entity_poly.pdbx_seq_one_letter_code
_entity_poly.pdbx_strand_id
1 'polypeptide(L)'
;MSTVDPARMREARAAARVGSPGMRILILLTGVAIVGAAAATIVGALGGMSDQLRYAALSGGFGGSPGVWIYLLMTTGVLASIAAIAGHVITNHATSGDPHRLTGLGPTTLWLIGAALGAWAFAPFWTAPETIGAKLDYDGSAVQWSTWEWMLYWVPRAVPIVRSVASTAAAALRLLRLRRLDQVEQFVARLRQRGVTTGGVVTQGIRMNDESVFVSGPWTFRFVDAQGTTRWVRRRGMFRGKNPPLTGERVTVLHDPAHPGDESRIFVARGNPDAPSAFTGHL
;
A
#
# COMPACT_ATOMS: atom_id res chain seq x y z
N MET A 1 -36.16 -6.76 -28.14
CA MET A 1 -35.82 -5.42 -27.61
C MET A 1 -35.86 -5.48 -26.09
N SER A 2 -34.76 -5.14 -25.41
CA SER A 2 -34.71 -5.10 -23.93
C SER A 2 -35.38 -3.83 -23.43
N THR A 3 -36.40 -3.94 -22.58
CA THR A 3 -37.13 -2.82 -21.97
C THR A 3 -36.45 -2.26 -20.71
N VAL A 4 -35.35 -2.88 -20.27
CA VAL A 4 -34.61 -2.46 -19.08
C VAL A 4 -33.49 -1.51 -19.49
N ASP A 5 -33.44 -0.35 -18.83
CA ASP A 5 -32.37 0.62 -18.97
C ASP A 5 -30.99 -0.04 -18.75
N PRO A 6 -30.08 -0.02 -19.74
CA PRO A 6 -28.76 -0.62 -19.63
C PRO A 6 -27.87 0.03 -18.56
N ALA A 7 -28.18 1.26 -18.10
CA ALA A 7 -27.51 1.87 -16.95
C ALA A 7 -27.95 1.21 -15.64
N ARG A 8 -29.26 1.06 -15.41
CA ARG A 8 -29.80 0.34 -14.24
C ARG A 8 -29.35 -1.12 -14.18
N MET A 9 -29.23 -1.80 -15.32
CA MET A 9 -28.66 -3.15 -15.36
C MET A 9 -27.19 -3.18 -14.92
N ARG A 10 -26.38 -2.17 -15.27
CA ARG A 10 -24.99 -2.08 -14.84
C ARG A 10 -24.88 -1.82 -13.34
N GLU A 11 -25.71 -0.93 -12.80
CA GLU A 11 -25.79 -0.65 -11.36
C GLU A 11 -26.23 -1.87 -10.57
N ALA A 12 -27.28 -2.57 -11.00
CA ALA A 12 -27.75 -3.80 -10.35
C ALA A 12 -26.69 -4.91 -10.37
N ARG A 13 -25.95 -5.06 -11.49
CA ARG A 13 -24.83 -6.01 -11.58
C ARG A 13 -23.65 -5.61 -10.70
N ALA A 14 -23.35 -4.31 -10.59
CA ALA A 14 -22.30 -3.82 -9.70
C ALA A 14 -22.68 -4.07 -8.23
N ALA A 15 -23.91 -3.75 -7.84
CA ALA A 15 -24.44 -4.00 -6.50
C ALA A 15 -24.43 -5.49 -6.13
N ALA A 16 -24.77 -6.38 -7.07
CA ALA A 16 -24.73 -7.83 -6.86
C ALA A 16 -23.31 -8.41 -6.68
N ARG A 17 -22.27 -7.70 -7.14
CA ARG A 17 -20.87 -8.13 -6.98
C ARG A 17 -20.29 -7.75 -5.63
N VAL A 18 -20.77 -6.66 -5.01
CA VAL A 18 -20.33 -6.18 -3.70
C VAL A 18 -20.58 -7.27 -2.65
N GLY A 19 -19.52 -7.70 -1.97
CA GLY A 19 -19.59 -8.71 -0.92
C GLY A 19 -19.80 -10.16 -1.37
N SER A 20 -19.93 -10.44 -2.67
CA SER A 20 -20.17 -11.80 -3.19
C SER A 20 -18.99 -12.77 -2.93
N PRO A 21 -19.26 -14.07 -2.66
CA PRO A 21 -18.20 -15.05 -2.39
C PRO A 21 -17.28 -15.27 -3.60
N GLY A 22 -17.81 -15.21 -4.82
CA GLY A 22 -17.01 -15.30 -6.05
C GLY A 22 -15.98 -14.18 -6.18
N MET A 23 -16.34 -12.95 -5.80
CA MET A 23 -15.39 -11.83 -5.81
C MET A 23 -14.31 -11.97 -4.73
N ARG A 24 -14.63 -12.52 -3.56
CA ARG A 24 -13.62 -12.85 -2.53
C ARG A 24 -12.61 -13.88 -3.02
N ILE A 25 -13.08 -14.91 -3.73
CA ILE A 25 -12.22 -15.90 -4.37
C ILE A 25 -11.32 -15.21 -5.41
N LEU A 26 -11.87 -14.31 -6.23
CA LEU A 26 -11.09 -13.59 -7.24
C LEU A 26 -10.02 -12.66 -6.61
N ILE A 27 -10.32 -11.99 -5.50
CA ILE A 27 -9.32 -11.22 -4.73
C ILE A 27 -8.20 -12.13 -4.23
N LEU A 28 -8.54 -13.32 -3.71
CA LEU A 28 -7.56 -14.30 -3.26
C LEU A 28 -6.70 -14.78 -4.43
N LEU A 29 -7.30 -15.17 -5.55
CA LEU A 29 -6.60 -15.65 -6.74
C LEU A 29 -5.66 -14.60 -7.33
N THR A 30 -6.12 -13.36 -7.46
CA THR A 30 -5.26 -12.25 -7.92
C THR A 30 -4.16 -11.96 -6.91
N GLY A 31 -4.41 -12.10 -5.61
CA GLY A 31 -3.39 -11.96 -4.58
C GLY A 31 -2.31 -13.05 -4.64
N VAL A 32 -2.71 -14.32 -4.82
CA VAL A 32 -1.80 -15.44 -5.04
C VAL A 32 -0.99 -15.24 -6.32
N ALA A 33 -1.63 -14.74 -7.39
CA ALA A 33 -0.94 -14.43 -8.64
C ALA A 33 0.14 -13.35 -8.46
N ILE A 34 -0.11 -12.30 -7.66
CA ILE A 34 0.91 -11.28 -7.32
C ILE A 34 2.10 -11.94 -6.60
N VAL A 35 1.83 -12.79 -5.60
CA VAL A 35 2.87 -13.47 -4.81
C VAL A 35 3.72 -14.37 -5.72
N GLY A 36 3.09 -15.19 -6.55
CA GLY A 36 3.78 -16.07 -7.49
C GLY A 36 4.60 -15.31 -8.53
N ALA A 37 4.03 -14.26 -9.13
CA ALA A 37 4.72 -13.43 -10.12
C ALA A 37 5.94 -12.72 -9.51
N ALA A 38 5.81 -12.15 -8.31
CA ALA A 38 6.91 -11.51 -7.61
C ALA A 38 8.01 -12.51 -7.23
N ALA A 39 7.64 -13.72 -6.79
CA ALA A 39 8.60 -14.78 -6.51
C ALA A 39 9.38 -15.18 -7.77
N ALA A 40 8.69 -15.38 -8.90
CA ALA A 40 9.31 -15.68 -10.19
C ALA A 40 10.26 -14.56 -10.64
N THR A 41 9.85 -13.29 -10.51
CA THR A 41 10.73 -12.14 -10.79
C THR A 41 12.02 -12.20 -9.99
N ILE A 42 11.92 -12.45 -8.68
CA ILE A 42 13.08 -12.50 -7.80
C ILE A 42 13.98 -13.69 -8.10
N VAL A 43 13.42 -14.88 -8.32
CA VAL A 43 14.19 -16.07 -8.69
C VAL A 43 14.95 -15.81 -10.00
N GLY A 44 14.29 -15.27 -11.02
CA GLY A 44 14.93 -14.95 -12.29
C GLY A 44 16.00 -13.86 -12.18
N ALA A 45 15.74 -12.81 -11.39
CA ALA A 45 16.71 -11.73 -11.19
C ALA A 45 17.95 -12.18 -10.40
N LEU A 46 17.77 -13.03 -9.39
CA LEU A 46 18.89 -13.55 -8.60
C LEU A 46 19.68 -14.60 -9.38
N GLY A 47 19.00 -15.60 -9.97
CA GLY A 47 19.65 -16.67 -10.73
C GLY A 47 20.19 -16.27 -12.09
N GLY A 48 19.73 -15.16 -12.64
CA GLY A 48 20.29 -14.57 -13.85
C GLY A 48 21.55 -13.76 -13.55
N MET A 49 21.49 -12.48 -13.86
CA MET A 49 22.66 -11.61 -13.85
C MET A 49 23.26 -11.38 -12.46
N SER A 50 22.46 -11.44 -11.39
CA SER A 50 22.98 -11.17 -10.03
C SER A 50 23.96 -12.24 -9.55
N ASP A 51 23.62 -13.53 -9.67
CA ASP A 51 24.52 -14.61 -9.30
C ASP A 51 25.77 -14.65 -10.19
N GLN A 52 25.60 -14.44 -11.50
CA GLN A 52 26.74 -14.38 -12.43
C GLN A 52 27.73 -13.26 -12.10
N LEU A 53 27.23 -12.04 -11.85
CA LEU A 53 28.09 -10.91 -11.50
C LEU A 53 28.76 -11.12 -10.14
N ARG A 54 28.02 -11.66 -9.16
CA ARG A 54 28.57 -11.99 -7.84
C ARG A 54 29.66 -13.07 -7.96
N TYR A 55 29.39 -14.16 -8.69
CA TYR A 55 30.37 -15.22 -8.92
C TYR A 55 31.61 -14.69 -9.62
N ALA A 56 31.44 -13.90 -10.69
CA ALA A 56 32.56 -13.32 -11.43
C ALA A 56 33.44 -12.44 -10.55
N ALA A 57 32.84 -11.65 -9.66
CA ALA A 57 33.58 -10.83 -8.71
C ALA A 57 34.37 -11.67 -7.69
N LEU A 58 33.80 -12.80 -7.21
CA LEU A 58 34.40 -13.65 -6.19
C LEU A 58 35.46 -14.62 -6.73
N SER A 59 35.29 -15.11 -7.96
CA SER A 59 36.17 -16.13 -8.55
C SER A 59 37.16 -15.56 -9.58
N GLY A 60 36.96 -14.32 -10.05
CA GLY A 60 37.81 -13.69 -11.07
C GLY A 60 37.39 -13.99 -12.53
N GLY A 61 36.33 -14.77 -12.73
CA GLY A 61 35.80 -15.11 -14.04
C GLY A 61 34.34 -15.54 -13.99
N PHE A 62 33.65 -15.49 -15.14
CA PHE A 62 32.26 -15.96 -15.22
C PHE A 62 32.20 -17.48 -15.15
N GLY A 63 31.26 -18.00 -14.35
CA GLY A 63 30.93 -19.42 -14.34
C GLY A 63 30.07 -19.81 -15.55
N GLY A 64 29.49 -21.02 -15.49
CA GLY A 64 28.52 -21.47 -16.49
C GLY A 64 27.35 -20.49 -16.66
N SER A 65 26.84 -20.36 -17.88
CA SER A 65 25.65 -19.54 -18.13
C SER A 65 24.41 -20.24 -17.59
N PRO A 66 23.52 -19.54 -16.86
CA PRO A 66 22.25 -20.11 -16.47
C PRO A 66 21.41 -20.34 -17.73
N GLY A 67 20.54 -21.35 -17.67
CA GLY A 67 19.61 -21.62 -18.75
C GLY A 67 18.72 -20.41 -19.06
N VAL A 68 18.37 -20.23 -20.34
CA VAL A 68 17.56 -19.09 -20.84
C VAL A 68 16.27 -18.87 -20.04
N TRP A 69 15.70 -19.95 -19.48
CA TRP A 69 14.50 -19.93 -18.64
C TRP A 69 14.62 -19.01 -17.42
N ILE A 70 15.81 -18.83 -16.85
CA ILE A 70 16.02 -17.95 -15.69
C ILE A 70 15.79 -16.48 -16.03
N TYR A 71 16.23 -16.04 -17.22
CA TYR A 71 15.99 -14.68 -17.70
C TYR A 71 14.53 -14.50 -18.11
N LEU A 72 13.90 -15.53 -18.67
CA LEU A 72 12.47 -15.52 -18.97
C LEU A 72 11.62 -15.40 -17.70
N LEU A 73 12.00 -16.06 -16.60
CA LEU A 73 11.30 -15.93 -15.31
C LEU A 73 11.29 -14.49 -14.79
N MET A 74 12.40 -13.76 -14.95
CA MET A 74 12.44 -12.35 -14.57
C MET A 74 11.44 -11.53 -15.38
N THR A 75 11.55 -11.59 -16.71
CA THR A 75 10.73 -10.77 -17.62
C THR A 75 9.26 -11.13 -17.54
N THR A 76 8.92 -12.42 -17.59
CA THR A 76 7.53 -12.89 -17.48
C THR A 76 6.96 -12.62 -16.08
N GLY A 77 7.76 -12.76 -15.02
CA GLY A 77 7.37 -12.41 -13.66
C GLY A 77 7.05 -10.92 -13.50
N VAL A 78 7.82 -10.03 -14.11
CA VAL A 78 7.55 -8.57 -14.08
C VAL A 78 6.23 -8.26 -14.77
N LEU A 79 6.02 -8.78 -15.97
CA LEU A 79 4.78 -8.57 -16.72
C LEU A 79 3.57 -9.17 -15.99
N ALA A 80 3.72 -10.38 -15.46
CA ALA A 80 2.69 -11.03 -14.66
C ALA A 80 2.39 -10.25 -13.37
N SER A 81 3.40 -9.64 -12.73
CA SER A 81 3.21 -8.80 -11.55
C SER A 81 2.35 -7.58 -11.89
N ILE A 82 2.64 -6.90 -13.00
CA ILE A 82 1.86 -5.73 -13.45
C ILE A 82 0.41 -6.14 -13.71
N ALA A 83 0.18 -7.21 -14.47
CA ALA A 83 -1.15 -7.72 -14.78
C ALA A 83 -1.92 -8.14 -13.51
N ALA A 84 -1.26 -8.85 -12.59
CA ALA A 84 -1.86 -9.32 -11.35
C ALA A 84 -2.19 -8.16 -10.39
N ILE A 85 -1.33 -7.14 -10.31
CA ILE A 85 -1.59 -5.92 -9.52
C ILE A 85 -2.80 -5.17 -10.07
N ALA A 86 -2.84 -4.95 -11.38
CA ALA A 86 -3.98 -4.28 -12.02
C ALA A 86 -5.28 -5.08 -11.79
N GLY A 87 -5.25 -6.39 -12.03
CA GLY A 87 -6.38 -7.28 -11.79
C GLY A 87 -6.84 -7.26 -10.33
N HIS A 88 -5.90 -7.27 -9.38
CA HIS A 88 -6.21 -7.20 -7.96
C HIS A 88 -6.88 -5.87 -7.58
N VAL A 89 -6.34 -4.73 -8.03
CA VAL A 89 -6.90 -3.40 -7.76
C VAL A 89 -8.31 -3.27 -8.35
N ILE A 90 -8.50 -3.65 -9.62
CA ILE A 90 -9.80 -3.62 -10.31
C ILE A 90 -10.82 -4.49 -9.56
N THR A 91 -10.44 -5.72 -9.21
CA THR A 91 -11.30 -6.67 -8.49
C THR A 91 -11.68 -6.14 -7.11
N ASN A 92 -10.71 -5.56 -6.39
CA ASN A 92 -10.91 -5.08 -5.03
C ASN A 92 -11.82 -3.84 -4.99
N HIS A 93 -11.70 -2.92 -5.95
CA HIS A 93 -12.64 -1.81 -6.11
C HIS A 93 -14.04 -2.27 -6.54
N ALA A 94 -14.13 -3.23 -7.46
CA ALA A 94 -15.42 -3.81 -7.85
C ALA A 94 -16.13 -4.51 -6.68
N THR A 95 -15.38 -5.00 -5.69
CA THR A 95 -15.92 -5.72 -4.52
C THR A 95 -16.29 -4.79 -3.37
N SER A 96 -15.50 -3.73 -3.14
CA SER A 96 -15.72 -2.78 -2.06
C SER A 96 -16.73 -1.69 -2.40
N GLY A 97 -16.96 -1.41 -3.69
CA GLY A 97 -17.76 -0.28 -4.14
C GLY A 97 -17.12 1.08 -3.86
N ASP A 98 -15.90 1.10 -3.31
CA ASP A 98 -15.16 2.30 -2.94
C ASP A 98 -13.83 2.35 -3.73
N PRO A 99 -13.65 3.34 -4.63
CA PRO A 99 -12.41 3.50 -5.40
C PRO A 99 -11.19 3.87 -4.53
N HIS A 100 -11.37 4.16 -3.24
CA HIS A 100 -10.30 4.55 -2.32
C HIS A 100 -10.00 3.50 -1.25
N ARG A 101 -10.81 2.44 -1.13
CA ARG A 101 -10.63 1.38 -0.12
C ARG A 101 -10.20 0.06 -0.77
N LEU A 102 -9.10 -0.49 -0.27
CA LEU A 102 -8.69 -1.87 -0.56
C LEU A 102 -9.02 -2.75 0.64
N THR A 103 -9.79 -3.79 0.42
CA THR A 103 -10.05 -4.86 1.39
C THR A 103 -8.81 -5.74 1.55
N GLY A 104 -8.38 -5.98 2.79
CA GLY A 104 -7.24 -6.84 3.10
C GLY A 104 -5.86 -6.25 2.81
N LEU A 105 -4.91 -7.13 2.46
CA LEU A 105 -3.53 -6.76 2.12
C LEU A 105 -3.49 -6.04 0.76
N GLY A 106 -2.69 -4.97 0.69
CA GLY A 106 -2.50 -4.25 -0.56
C GLY A 106 -1.56 -4.98 -1.53
N PRO A 107 -1.59 -4.61 -2.83
CA PRO A 107 -0.75 -5.23 -3.85
C PRO A 107 0.75 -5.13 -3.53
N THR A 108 1.21 -4.00 -2.99
CA THR A 108 2.62 -3.82 -2.58
C THR A 108 3.04 -4.80 -1.49
N THR A 109 2.20 -5.01 -0.48
CA THR A 109 2.49 -5.97 0.60
C THR A 109 2.58 -7.39 0.05
N LEU A 110 1.64 -7.78 -0.81
CA LEU A 110 1.63 -9.10 -1.46
C LEU A 110 2.86 -9.30 -2.35
N TRP A 111 3.26 -8.28 -3.10
CA TRP A 111 4.46 -8.32 -3.93
C TRP A 111 5.73 -8.50 -3.09
N LEU A 112 5.85 -7.78 -1.96
CA LEU A 112 6.98 -7.94 -1.04
C LEU A 112 7.03 -9.33 -0.39
N ILE A 113 5.88 -9.92 -0.06
CA ILE A 113 5.80 -11.30 0.43
C ILE A 113 6.32 -12.26 -0.65
N GLY A 114 5.83 -12.15 -1.89
CA GLY A 114 6.31 -12.96 -3.01
C GLY A 114 7.80 -12.79 -3.27
N ALA A 115 8.31 -11.55 -3.18
CA ALA A 115 9.73 -11.26 -3.34
C ALA A 115 10.59 -11.92 -2.25
N ALA A 116 10.12 -11.95 -1.00
CA ALA A 116 10.80 -12.66 0.08
C ALA A 116 10.80 -14.18 -0.14
N LEU A 117 9.65 -14.74 -0.56
CA LEU A 117 9.53 -16.16 -0.88
C LEU A 117 10.43 -16.56 -2.05
N GLY A 118 10.49 -15.76 -3.12
CA GLY A 118 11.39 -16.00 -4.24
C GLY A 118 12.87 -15.95 -3.83
N ALA A 119 13.24 -15.07 -2.90
CA ALA A 119 14.61 -15.01 -2.39
C ALA A 119 14.98 -16.27 -1.58
N TRP A 120 14.08 -16.76 -0.74
CA TRP A 120 14.26 -18.02 -0.02
C TRP A 120 14.28 -19.22 -0.95
N ALA A 121 13.39 -19.25 -1.94
CA ALA A 121 13.37 -20.31 -2.95
C ALA A 121 14.68 -20.37 -3.75
N PHE A 122 15.32 -19.22 -4.01
CA PHE A 122 16.61 -19.16 -4.69
C PHE A 122 17.82 -19.38 -3.76
N ALA A 123 17.68 -19.26 -2.44
CA ALA A 123 18.77 -19.33 -1.47
C ALA A 123 19.71 -20.57 -1.61
N PRO A 124 19.23 -21.80 -1.90
CA PRO A 124 20.13 -22.95 -2.05
C PRO A 124 20.83 -23.02 -3.42
N PHE A 125 20.47 -22.17 -4.37
CA PHE A 125 20.97 -22.21 -5.76
C PHE A 125 22.06 -21.18 -6.05
N TRP A 126 22.47 -20.37 -5.07
CA TRP A 126 23.61 -19.49 -5.24
C TRP A 126 24.89 -20.29 -5.51
N THR A 127 25.61 -19.94 -6.57
CA THR A 127 26.82 -20.66 -6.96
C THR A 127 27.93 -20.48 -5.91
N ALA A 128 28.54 -21.54 -5.40
CA ALA A 128 29.66 -21.39 -4.46
C ALA A 128 30.89 -20.81 -5.18
N PRO A 129 31.65 -19.87 -4.58
CA PRO A 129 32.93 -19.44 -5.14
C PRO A 129 33.95 -20.59 -5.09
N GLU A 130 34.93 -20.57 -5.99
CA GLU A 130 35.94 -21.63 -6.10
C GLU A 130 36.86 -21.71 -4.88
N THR A 131 37.23 -20.54 -4.34
CA THR A 131 37.96 -20.42 -3.09
C THR A 131 37.32 -19.33 -2.22
N ILE A 132 37.51 -19.42 -0.90
CA ILE A 132 36.96 -18.46 0.05
C ILE A 132 38.09 -17.50 0.47
N GLY A 133 37.86 -16.20 0.32
CA GLY A 133 38.79 -15.16 0.75
C GLY A 133 39.86 -14.79 -0.28
N ALA A 134 39.88 -15.44 -1.44
CA ALA A 134 40.76 -15.11 -2.54
C ALA A 134 40.08 -15.38 -3.89
N LYS A 135 40.59 -14.76 -4.95
CA LYS A 135 40.26 -15.03 -6.35
C LYS A 135 41.54 -15.25 -7.14
N LEU A 136 41.46 -15.97 -8.25
CA LEU A 136 42.60 -16.14 -9.14
C LEU A 136 42.66 -14.96 -10.12
N ASP A 137 43.83 -14.35 -10.27
CA ASP A 137 44.09 -13.36 -11.31
C ASP A 137 44.42 -14.05 -12.64
N TYR A 138 44.53 -13.27 -13.73
CA TYR A 138 44.78 -13.79 -15.08
C TYR A 138 46.08 -14.59 -15.19
N ASP A 139 47.09 -14.25 -14.39
CA ASP A 139 48.37 -14.96 -14.31
C ASP A 139 48.34 -16.21 -13.42
N GLY A 140 47.18 -16.53 -12.85
CA GLY A 140 46.97 -17.65 -11.93
C GLY A 140 47.40 -17.36 -10.49
N SER A 141 47.83 -16.14 -10.17
CA SER A 141 48.16 -15.75 -8.80
C SER A 141 46.89 -15.59 -7.95
N ALA A 142 46.99 -15.93 -6.66
CA ALA A 142 45.89 -15.77 -5.72
C ALA A 142 45.87 -14.35 -5.16
N VAL A 143 44.81 -13.59 -5.46
CA VAL A 143 44.57 -12.24 -4.95
C VAL A 143 43.54 -12.30 -3.83
N GLN A 144 43.88 -11.75 -2.67
CA GLN A 144 42.94 -11.71 -1.55
C GLN A 144 41.71 -10.85 -1.86
N TRP A 145 40.55 -11.29 -1.37
CA TRP A 145 39.32 -10.53 -1.46
C TRP A 145 39.42 -9.19 -0.74
N SER A 146 38.95 -8.13 -1.39
CA SER A 146 38.76 -6.85 -0.74
C SER A 146 37.46 -6.86 0.09
N THR A 147 37.19 -5.76 0.79
CA THR A 147 35.93 -5.53 1.51
C THR A 147 34.70 -5.75 0.61
N TRP A 148 34.79 -5.40 -0.68
CA TRP A 148 33.69 -5.54 -1.62
C TRP A 148 33.33 -7.01 -1.88
N GLU A 149 34.32 -7.87 -2.16
CA GLU A 149 34.10 -9.30 -2.32
C GLU A 149 33.57 -9.95 -1.04
N TRP A 150 34.05 -9.53 0.14
CA TRP A 150 33.47 -9.98 1.41
C TRP A 150 31.99 -9.63 1.54
N MET A 151 31.56 -8.43 1.13
CA MET A 151 30.14 -8.07 1.11
C MET A 151 29.35 -8.98 0.16
N LEU A 152 29.88 -9.23 -1.04
CA LEU A 152 29.26 -10.11 -2.04
C LEU A 152 29.15 -11.56 -1.56
N TYR A 153 30.12 -12.06 -0.80
CA TYR A 153 30.08 -13.40 -0.20
C TYR A 153 28.88 -13.59 0.74
N TRP A 154 28.44 -12.54 1.43
CA TRP A 154 27.30 -12.58 2.35
C TRP A 154 25.94 -12.37 1.68
N VAL A 155 25.90 -11.90 0.43
CA VAL A 155 24.64 -11.63 -0.33
C VAL A 155 23.66 -12.80 -0.31
N PRO A 156 24.07 -14.08 -0.54
CA PRO A 156 23.16 -15.22 -0.51
C PRO A 156 22.35 -15.35 0.79
N ARG A 157 22.93 -14.92 1.92
CA ARG A 157 22.28 -14.95 3.24
C ARG A 157 21.57 -13.64 3.55
N ALA A 158 22.16 -12.50 3.19
CA ALA A 158 21.60 -11.19 3.48
C ALA A 158 20.29 -10.92 2.72
N VAL A 159 20.21 -11.30 1.44
CA VAL A 159 19.07 -10.96 0.57
C VAL A 159 17.73 -11.57 1.06
N PRO A 160 17.64 -12.88 1.39
CA PRO A 160 16.41 -13.45 1.94
C PRO A 160 15.99 -12.81 3.26
N ILE A 161 16.96 -12.51 4.15
CA ILE A 161 16.70 -11.88 5.46
C ILE A 161 16.13 -10.47 5.27
N VAL A 162 16.82 -9.61 4.51
CA VAL A 162 16.41 -8.22 4.30
C VAL A 162 15.01 -8.15 3.67
N ARG A 163 14.72 -9.00 2.68
CA ARG A 163 13.39 -9.05 2.07
C ARG A 163 12.32 -9.57 3.03
N SER A 164 12.64 -10.54 3.89
CA SER A 164 11.72 -11.03 4.91
C SER A 164 11.40 -9.95 5.96
N VAL A 165 12.39 -9.14 6.35
CA VAL A 165 12.18 -8.00 7.24
C VAL A 165 11.29 -6.96 6.56
N ALA A 166 11.57 -6.61 5.30
CA ALA A 166 10.77 -5.65 4.54
C ALA A 166 9.31 -6.12 4.34
N SER A 167 9.10 -7.40 4.01
CA SER A 167 7.76 -7.96 3.84
C SER A 167 6.98 -7.99 5.16
N THR A 168 7.65 -8.38 6.26
CA THR A 168 7.06 -8.39 7.60
C THR A 168 6.70 -6.98 8.06
N ALA A 169 7.59 -6.00 7.86
CA ALA A 169 7.32 -4.60 8.19
C ALA A 169 6.14 -4.04 7.38
N ALA A 170 6.08 -4.31 6.07
CA ALA A 170 4.99 -3.87 5.22
C ALA A 170 3.64 -4.51 5.63
N ALA A 171 3.64 -5.80 5.97
CA ALA A 171 2.46 -6.49 6.46
C ALA A 171 2.00 -5.93 7.82
N ALA A 172 2.94 -5.74 8.76
CA ALA A 172 2.65 -5.17 10.07
C ALA A 172 2.06 -3.76 9.96
N LEU A 173 2.68 -2.87 9.19
CA LEU A 173 2.18 -1.51 8.97
C LEU A 173 0.79 -1.50 8.33
N ARG A 174 0.54 -2.41 7.38
CA ARG A 174 -0.79 -2.57 6.77
C ARG A 174 -1.82 -3.04 7.77
N LEU A 175 -1.52 -4.05 8.58
CA LEU A 175 -2.41 -4.57 9.61
C LEU A 175 -2.70 -3.53 10.69
N LEU A 176 -1.69 -2.77 11.12
CA LEU A 176 -1.87 -1.64 12.05
C LEU A 176 -2.80 -0.58 11.46
N ARG A 177 -2.63 -0.25 10.16
CA ARG A 177 -3.52 0.69 9.48
C ARG A 177 -4.95 0.17 9.39
N LEU A 178 -5.16 -1.10 9.06
CA LEU A 178 -6.50 -1.71 9.03
C LEU A 178 -7.15 -1.69 10.41
N ARG A 179 -6.42 -2.07 11.46
CA ARG A 179 -6.91 -1.99 12.85
C ARG A 179 -7.30 -0.57 13.26
N ARG A 180 -6.50 0.43 12.89
CA ARG A 180 -6.84 1.85 13.13
C ARG A 180 -8.12 2.24 12.40
N LEU A 181 -8.28 1.84 11.14
CA LEU A 181 -9.49 2.12 10.38
C LEU A 181 -10.73 1.47 11.02
N ASP A 182 -10.64 0.21 11.45
CA ASP A 182 -11.74 -0.48 12.13
C ASP A 182 -12.07 0.20 13.48
N GLN A 183 -11.05 0.61 14.24
CA GLN A 183 -11.23 1.36 15.49
C GLN A 183 -11.93 2.71 15.26
N VAL A 184 -11.52 3.44 14.22
CA VAL A 184 -12.15 4.70 13.81
C VAL A 184 -13.59 4.45 13.37
N GLU A 185 -13.85 3.41 12.57
CA GLU A 185 -15.20 3.07 12.09
C GLU A 185 -16.14 2.72 13.27
N GLN A 186 -15.68 1.89 14.21
CA GLN A 186 -16.42 1.58 15.44
C GLN A 186 -16.63 2.82 16.32
N PHE A 187 -15.63 3.70 16.38
CA PHE A 187 -15.72 4.92 17.17
C PHE A 187 -16.73 5.92 16.57
N VAL A 188 -16.68 6.11 15.25
CA VAL A 188 -17.67 6.90 14.50
C VAL A 188 -19.07 6.30 14.66
N ALA A 189 -19.22 4.97 14.62
CA ALA A 189 -20.50 4.31 14.86
C ALA A 189 -21.03 4.57 16.29
N ARG A 190 -20.17 4.55 17.32
CA ARG A 190 -20.55 4.95 18.69
C ARG A 190 -20.91 6.42 18.79
N LEU A 191 -20.13 7.30 18.16
CA LEU A 191 -20.40 8.74 18.08
C LEU A 191 -21.71 9.04 17.36
N ARG A 192 -22.14 8.22 16.40
CA ARG A 192 -23.47 8.40 15.77
C ARG A 192 -24.63 8.15 16.74
N GLN A 193 -24.44 7.28 17.73
CA GLN A 193 -25.49 6.96 18.71
C GLN A 193 -25.49 7.91 19.90
N ARG A 194 -24.33 8.47 20.28
CA ARG A 194 -24.14 9.23 21.53
C ARG A 194 -23.50 10.60 21.37
N GLY A 195 -23.00 10.91 20.18
CA GLY A 195 -22.35 12.17 19.87
C GLY A 195 -23.34 13.28 19.63
N VAL A 196 -22.85 14.52 19.75
CA VAL A 196 -23.64 15.72 19.48
C VAL A 196 -23.14 16.33 18.18
N THR A 197 -24.09 16.68 17.31
CA THR A 197 -23.81 17.35 16.06
C THR A 197 -24.03 18.85 16.24
N THR A 198 -23.00 19.65 15.97
CA THR A 198 -23.05 21.11 16.07
C THR A 198 -22.62 21.79 14.78
N GLY A 199 -23.12 22.99 14.55
CA GLY A 199 -22.67 23.83 13.45
C GLY A 199 -21.31 24.44 13.75
N GLY A 200 -20.39 24.34 12.79
CA GLY A 200 -19.09 25.00 12.82
C GLY A 200 -18.87 25.90 11.62
N VAL A 201 -17.81 26.72 11.69
CA VAL A 201 -17.40 27.63 10.61
C VAL A 201 -15.89 27.54 10.42
N VAL A 202 -15.44 27.41 9.17
CA VAL A 202 -14.02 27.46 8.81
C VAL A 202 -13.49 28.87 9.08
N THR A 203 -12.50 28.99 9.95
CA THR A 203 -11.84 30.28 10.25
C THR A 203 -10.59 30.48 9.41
N GLN A 204 -9.97 29.40 8.95
CA GLN A 204 -8.81 29.43 8.08
C GLN A 204 -8.91 28.32 7.03
N GLY A 205 -9.22 28.70 5.80
CA GLY A 205 -9.23 27.79 4.65
C GLY A 205 -7.85 27.48 4.08
N ILE A 206 -7.82 26.61 3.07
CA ILE A 206 -6.62 26.35 2.28
C ILE A 206 -6.70 27.20 1.01
N ARG A 207 -5.61 27.85 0.61
CA ARG A 207 -5.57 28.63 -0.64
C ARG A 207 -5.86 27.72 -1.83
N MET A 208 -6.77 28.17 -2.69
CA MET A 208 -7.03 27.54 -3.98
C MET A 208 -5.77 27.59 -4.85
N ASN A 209 -5.50 26.49 -5.53
CA ASN A 209 -4.55 26.42 -6.62
C ASN A 209 -5.26 25.75 -7.80
N ASP A 210 -5.66 26.56 -8.79
CA ASP A 210 -6.49 26.12 -9.92
C ASP A 210 -5.77 25.13 -10.85
N GLU A 211 -4.45 25.04 -10.77
CA GLU A 211 -3.63 24.12 -11.55
C GLU A 211 -3.48 22.73 -10.91
N SER A 212 -3.84 22.60 -9.63
CA SER A 212 -3.63 21.36 -8.87
C SER A 212 -4.87 20.46 -8.87
N VAL A 213 -4.69 19.17 -9.21
CA VAL A 213 -5.78 18.17 -9.09
C VAL A 213 -6.18 17.97 -7.61
N PHE A 214 -5.20 18.01 -6.71
CA PHE A 214 -5.39 17.92 -5.26
C PHE A 214 -4.58 19.01 -4.55
N VAL A 215 -5.14 19.56 -3.47
CA VAL A 215 -4.46 20.50 -2.58
C VAL A 215 -4.47 19.92 -1.17
N SER A 216 -3.31 19.90 -0.52
CA SER A 216 -3.12 19.45 0.85
C SER A 216 -2.61 20.60 1.71
N GLY A 217 -3.18 20.79 2.89
CA GLY A 217 -2.80 21.91 3.75
C GLY A 217 -3.49 21.90 5.11
N PRO A 218 -2.97 22.71 6.05
CA PRO A 218 -3.67 22.97 7.30
C PRO A 218 -4.89 23.86 7.04
N TRP A 219 -6.00 23.58 7.72
CA TRP A 219 -7.20 24.40 7.79
C TRP A 219 -7.71 24.41 9.23
N THR A 220 -8.42 25.45 9.62
CA THR A 220 -8.92 25.63 10.98
C THR A 220 -10.41 25.93 10.92
N PHE A 221 -11.19 25.28 11.78
CA PHE A 221 -12.61 25.58 11.97
C PHE A 221 -12.89 25.82 13.45
N ARG A 222 -13.96 26.58 13.72
CA ARG A 222 -14.49 26.76 15.07
C ARG A 222 -15.89 26.20 15.20
N PHE A 223 -16.25 25.75 16.40
CA PHE A 223 -17.60 25.34 16.77
C PHE A 223 -17.84 25.59 18.27
N VAL A 224 -19.08 25.49 18.70
CA VAL A 224 -19.46 25.57 20.11
C VAL A 224 -19.73 24.15 20.61
N ASP A 225 -19.05 23.73 21.68
CA ASP A 225 -19.22 22.39 22.23
C ASP A 225 -20.52 22.24 23.04
N ALA A 226 -20.76 21.04 23.58
CA ALA A 226 -21.96 20.74 24.35
C ALA A 226 -22.02 21.50 25.70
N GLN A 227 -20.90 22.12 26.11
CA GLN A 227 -20.73 22.88 27.34
C GLN A 227 -20.77 24.40 27.06
N GLY A 228 -21.05 24.82 25.83
CA GLY A 228 -21.10 26.23 25.44
C GLY A 228 -19.73 26.88 25.19
N THR A 229 -18.64 26.12 25.20
CA THR A 229 -17.29 26.64 24.97
C THR A 229 -16.99 26.70 23.47
N THR A 230 -16.51 27.85 23.00
CA THR A 230 -16.03 27.98 21.61
C THR A 230 -14.66 27.34 21.47
N ARG A 231 -14.51 26.39 20.55
CA ARG A 231 -13.25 25.69 20.27
C ARG A 231 -12.78 25.96 18.86
N TRP A 232 -11.46 26.05 18.68
CA TRP A 232 -10.79 26.10 17.39
C TRP A 232 -9.98 24.83 17.20
N VAL A 233 -10.18 24.15 16.07
CA VAL A 233 -9.49 22.90 15.76
C VAL A 233 -8.75 23.07 14.45
N ARG A 234 -7.42 22.89 14.49
CA ARG A 234 -6.56 22.92 13.31
C ARG A 234 -6.39 21.50 12.78
N ARG A 235 -6.64 21.29 11.49
CA ARG A 235 -6.51 19.99 10.83
C ARG A 235 -5.72 20.08 9.56
N ARG A 236 -5.06 18.99 9.17
CA ARG A 236 -4.53 18.83 7.82
C ARG A 236 -5.48 17.96 7.01
N GLY A 237 -5.84 18.40 5.81
CA GLY A 237 -6.72 17.66 4.92
C GLY A 237 -6.21 17.70 3.48
N MET A 238 -6.57 16.68 2.71
CA MET A 238 -6.33 16.61 1.27
C MET A 238 -7.67 16.76 0.55
N PHE A 239 -7.77 17.76 -0.31
CA PHE A 239 -9.01 18.12 -1.00
C PHE A 239 -8.75 18.16 -2.50
N ARG A 240 -9.82 18.03 -3.31
CA ARG A 240 -9.71 18.33 -4.75
C ARG A 240 -9.37 19.81 -4.92
N GLY A 241 -8.46 20.15 -5.82
CA GLY A 241 -7.96 21.53 -5.92
C GLY A 241 -9.02 22.57 -6.29
N LYS A 242 -10.11 22.14 -6.93
CA LYS A 242 -11.30 22.97 -7.21
C LYS A 242 -12.29 23.12 -6.04
N ASN A 243 -12.09 22.41 -4.93
CA ASN A 243 -12.98 22.47 -3.75
C ASN A 243 -12.23 22.39 -2.40
N PRO A 244 -11.20 23.23 -2.15
CA PRO A 244 -10.59 23.34 -0.83
C PRO A 244 -11.54 24.01 0.17
N PRO A 245 -11.32 23.84 1.50
CA PRO A 245 -12.08 24.53 2.53
C PRO A 245 -11.86 26.03 2.41
N LEU A 246 -12.95 26.78 2.32
CA LEU A 246 -12.91 28.24 2.24
C LEU A 246 -13.19 28.86 3.60
N THR A 247 -12.53 29.97 3.92
CA THR A 247 -12.82 30.73 5.13
C THR A 247 -14.27 31.22 5.09
N GLY A 248 -15.01 31.02 6.19
CA GLY A 248 -16.44 31.34 6.30
C GLY A 248 -17.38 30.19 5.90
N GLU A 249 -16.85 29.10 5.34
CA GLU A 249 -17.65 27.92 4.98
C GLU A 249 -18.28 27.28 6.23
N ARG A 250 -19.56 26.93 6.13
CA ARG A 250 -20.26 26.20 7.18
C ARG A 250 -19.88 24.73 7.13
N VAL A 251 -19.60 24.16 8.29
CA VAL A 251 -19.27 22.75 8.45
C VAL A 251 -20.14 22.14 9.53
N THR A 252 -20.32 20.83 9.45
CA THR A 252 -20.99 20.08 10.51
C THR A 252 -19.93 19.38 11.35
N VAL A 253 -19.95 19.59 12.66
CA VAL A 253 -18.98 19.01 13.58
C VAL A 253 -19.69 17.97 14.45
N LEU A 254 -19.14 16.77 14.48
CA LEU A 254 -19.56 15.68 15.36
C LEU A 254 -18.50 15.52 16.46
N HIS A 255 -18.91 15.63 17.72
CA HIS A 255 -17.99 15.50 18.86
C HIS A 255 -18.60 14.66 19.99
N ASP A 256 -17.72 14.11 20.83
CA ASP A 256 -18.08 13.38 22.05
C ASP A 256 -18.44 14.38 23.16
N PRO A 257 -19.71 14.45 23.63
CA PRO A 257 -20.10 15.38 24.68
C PRO A 257 -19.44 15.08 26.03
N ALA A 258 -19.02 13.84 26.30
CA ALA A 258 -18.36 13.47 27.55
C ALA A 258 -16.89 13.94 27.59
N HIS A 259 -16.27 14.16 26.42
CA HIS A 259 -14.87 14.58 26.30
C HIS A 259 -14.73 15.65 25.21
N PRO A 260 -15.31 16.85 25.40
CA PRO A 260 -15.43 17.88 24.35
C PRO A 260 -14.09 18.48 23.91
N GLY A 261 -13.04 18.36 24.73
CA GLY A 261 -11.70 18.88 24.44
C GLY A 261 -10.76 17.91 23.75
N ASP A 262 -11.15 16.65 23.55
CA ASP A 262 -10.30 15.65 22.91
C ASP A 262 -10.39 15.79 21.39
N GLU A 263 -9.36 16.40 20.76
CA GLU A 263 -9.32 16.64 19.31
C GLU A 263 -9.42 15.36 18.47
N SER A 264 -8.98 14.22 19.02
CA SER A 264 -9.06 12.92 18.36
C SER A 264 -10.51 12.42 18.23
N ARG A 265 -11.43 13.01 18.99
CA ARG A 265 -12.86 12.67 19.02
C ARG A 265 -13.76 13.66 18.31
N ILE A 266 -13.17 14.63 17.63
CA ILE A 266 -13.89 15.62 16.84
C ILE A 266 -13.84 15.15 15.38
N PHE A 267 -14.96 15.20 14.68
CA PHE A 267 -15.08 14.86 13.26
C PHE A 267 -15.79 15.99 12.56
N VAL A 268 -15.37 16.29 11.33
CA VAL A 268 -15.93 17.43 10.59
C VAL A 268 -16.37 17.00 9.20
N ALA A 269 -17.58 17.37 8.83
CA ALA A 269 -18.15 17.15 7.51
C ALA A 269 -18.36 18.47 6.76
N ARG A 270 -17.92 18.47 5.49
CA ARG A 270 -18.15 19.56 4.52
C ARG A 270 -19.25 19.11 3.54
N GLY A 271 -20.51 19.37 3.86
CA GLY A 271 -21.67 18.95 3.03
C GLY A 271 -22.77 18.25 3.82
N ASN A 272 -23.51 17.35 3.16
CA ASN A 272 -24.63 16.61 3.76
C ASN A 272 -24.14 15.73 4.93
N PRO A 273 -24.57 15.99 6.18
CA PRO A 273 -24.16 15.23 7.35
C PRO A 273 -24.67 13.79 7.38
N ASP A 274 -25.62 13.41 6.52
CA ASP A 274 -26.19 12.06 6.50
C ASP A 274 -25.27 11.03 5.81
N ALA A 275 -24.24 11.47 5.09
CA ALA A 275 -23.30 10.59 4.41
C ALA A 275 -22.11 10.20 5.33
N PRO A 276 -21.88 8.90 5.63
CA PRO A 276 -20.78 8.43 6.48
C PRO A 276 -19.38 8.83 6.01
N SER A 277 -19.20 8.94 4.69
CA SER A 277 -17.95 9.35 4.06
C SER A 277 -17.68 10.86 4.13
N ALA A 278 -18.63 11.66 4.63
CA ALA A 278 -18.48 13.11 4.69
C ALA A 278 -17.62 13.58 5.88
N PHE A 279 -17.50 12.77 6.94
CA PHE A 279 -16.78 13.14 8.15
C PHE A 279 -15.28 12.79 8.08
N THR A 280 -14.43 13.80 8.16
CA THR A 280 -12.97 13.65 8.20
C THR A 280 -12.46 13.78 9.65
N GLY A 281 -11.86 12.71 10.18
CA GLY A 281 -11.26 12.63 11.52
C GLY A 281 -9.74 12.80 11.51
N HIS A 282 -9.13 12.81 12.71
CA HIS A 282 -7.68 12.60 12.86
C HIS A 282 -7.39 11.11 12.56
N LEU A 283 -6.55 10.84 11.55
CA LEU A 283 -5.98 9.50 11.29
C LEU A 283 -4.56 9.40 11.87
#